data_AF-A0A9D6EJF3-F1
#
_entry.id   AF-A0A9D6EJF3-F1
#
_cell.length_a   1.000
_cell.length_b   1.000
_cell.length_c   1.000
_cell.angle_alpha   90.00
_cell.angle_beta   90.00
_cell.angle_gamma   90.00
#
_symmetry.space_group_name_H-M   'P 1'
#
loop_
_entity.id
_entity.type
_entity.pdbx_description
1 polymer ?
#
loop_
_entity_poly.entity_id
_entity_poly.type
_entity_poly.pdbx_seq_one_letter_code
_entity_poly.pdbx_strand_id
1 'polypeptide(L)'
;LDDWTPTRTCEALVREARGAGADVGITVYRNALHSFDSVGLPVRFLSDVDNAATCIPRLASMRGPVLNLPEIQGCLRKGATVGWNPEATEAARKNVWAQLAESLK
;
A
#
# COMPACT_ATOMS: atom_id res chain seq x y z
N LEU A 1 -8.54 -4.83 -5.84
CA LEU A 1 -8.17 -3.43 -5.57
C LEU A 1 -8.02 -3.34 -4.07
N ASP A 2 -6.85 -2.95 -3.59
CA ASP A 2 -6.65 -2.75 -2.17
C ASP A 2 -7.48 -1.53 -1.71
N ASP A 3 -8.57 -1.80 -0.98
CA ASP A 3 -9.49 -0.79 -0.47
C ASP A 3 -9.08 -0.25 0.91
N TRP A 4 -7.96 -0.76 1.46
CA TRP A 4 -7.41 -0.39 2.76
C TRP A 4 -6.15 0.47 2.62
N THR A 5 -5.24 0.03 1.75
CA THR A 5 -3.94 0.65 1.47
C THR A 5 -3.72 0.85 -0.04
N PRO A 6 -4.55 1.67 -0.72
CA PRO A 6 -4.44 1.89 -2.16
C PRO A 6 -3.12 2.55 -2.56
N THR A 7 -2.64 2.24 -3.77
CA THR A 7 -1.28 2.57 -4.24
C THR A 7 -0.99 4.06 -4.44
N ARG A 8 -2.01 4.92 -4.53
CA ARG A 8 -1.85 6.34 -4.91
C ARG A 8 -0.80 7.09 -4.09
N THR A 9 -0.69 6.77 -2.79
CA THR A 9 0.25 7.46 -1.88
C THR A 9 1.68 7.01 -2.15
N CYS A 10 1.90 5.72 -2.40
CA CYS A 10 3.20 5.18 -2.79
C CYS A 10 3.63 5.70 -4.18
N GLU A 11 2.69 5.82 -5.13
CA GLU A 11 2.96 6.42 -6.44
C GLU A 11 3.34 7.89 -6.32
N ALA A 12 2.66 8.65 -5.45
CA ALA A 12 3.02 10.04 -5.16
C ALA A 12 4.42 10.16 -4.56
N LEU A 13 4.74 9.33 -3.56
CA LEU A 13 6.06 9.27 -2.94
C LEU A 13 7.16 8.98 -3.97
N VAL A 14 6.96 7.99 -4.85
CA VAL A 14 7.96 7.67 -5.90
C VAL A 14 8.12 8.81 -6.89
N ARG A 15 7.03 9.51 -7.26
CA ARG A 15 7.14 10.71 -8.11
C ARG A 15 7.96 11.81 -7.44
N GLU A 16 7.69 12.11 -6.17
CA GLU A 16 8.42 13.14 -5.41
C GLU A 16 9.89 12.77 -5.22
N ALA A 17 10.18 11.54 -4.83
CA ALA A 17 11.54 11.04 -4.63
C ALA A 17 12.37 11.08 -5.92
N ARG A 18 11.79 10.65 -7.06
CA ARG A 18 12.43 10.79 -8.37
C ARG A 18 12.67 12.25 -8.76
N GLY A 19 11.70 13.12 -8.48
CA GLY A 19 11.85 14.57 -8.69
C GLY A 19 13.00 15.18 -7.88
N ALA A 20 13.34 14.58 -6.74
CA ALA A 20 14.48 14.94 -5.90
C ALA A 20 15.80 14.23 -6.28
N GLY A 21 15.81 13.45 -7.37
CA GLY A 21 17.01 12.75 -7.86
C GLY A 21 17.26 11.38 -7.24
N ALA A 22 16.33 10.82 -6.47
CA ALA A 22 16.47 9.47 -5.92
C ALA A 22 16.23 8.39 -6.98
N ASP A 23 17.06 7.36 -6.98
CA ASP A 23 16.85 6.14 -7.76
C ASP A 23 15.89 5.20 -7.02
N VAL A 24 14.60 5.31 -7.34
CA VAL A 24 13.54 4.52 -6.70
C VAL A 24 12.49 4.09 -7.73
N GLY A 25 11.96 2.88 -7.55
CA GLY A 25 10.87 2.32 -8.35
C GLY A 25 9.66 1.91 -7.52
N ILE A 26 8.53 1.74 -8.19
CA ILE A 26 7.33 1.12 -7.63
C ILE A 26 6.81 0.09 -8.63
N THR A 27 6.37 -1.06 -8.12
CA THR A 27 5.60 -2.03 -8.91
C THR A 27 4.20 -2.16 -8.32
N VAL A 28 3.19 -2.01 -9.18
CA VAL A 28 1.78 -2.11 -8.79
C VAL A 28 1.18 -3.39 -9.35
N TYR A 29 0.78 -4.30 -8.46
CA TYR A 29 0.07 -5.52 -8.84
C TYR A 29 -1.42 -5.23 -8.96
N ARG A 30 -1.92 -5.21 -10.20
CA ARG A 30 -3.34 -4.98 -10.47
C ARG A 30 -4.18 -6.03 -9.74
N ASN A 31 -5.35 -5.61 -9.26
CA ASN A 31 -6.32 -6.45 -8.55
C ASN A 31 -5.85 -7.08 -7.24
N ALA A 32 -4.63 -6.81 -6.76
CA ALA A 32 -4.20 -7.21 -5.42
C ALA A 32 -5.18 -6.68 -4.36
N LEU A 33 -5.40 -7.49 -3.32
CA LEU A 33 -6.12 -7.12 -2.11
C LEU A 33 -5.12 -6.73 -1.02
N HIS A 34 -5.60 -6.18 0.09
CA HIS A 34 -4.77 -6.12 1.28
C HIS A 34 -4.38 -7.55 1.70
N SER A 35 -3.12 -7.76 2.09
CA SER A 35 -2.56 -9.08 2.39
C SER A 35 -2.56 -10.07 1.20
N PHE A 36 -2.40 -9.55 -0.04
CA PHE A 36 -2.44 -10.36 -1.27
C PHE A 36 -1.46 -11.54 -1.29
N ASP A 37 -0.38 -11.48 -0.52
CA ASP A 37 0.71 -12.46 -0.43
C ASP A 37 0.55 -13.48 0.72
N SER A 38 -0.52 -13.34 1.53
CA SER A 38 -0.87 -14.28 2.59
C SER A 38 -1.47 -15.55 2.01
N VAL A 39 -0.63 -16.47 1.56
CA VAL A 39 -1.04 -17.71 0.88
C VAL A 39 -2.10 -18.47 1.67
N GLY A 40 -3.21 -18.79 1.01
CA GLY A 40 -4.32 -19.54 1.59
C GLY A 40 -5.29 -18.70 2.43
N LEU A 41 -5.04 -17.41 2.64
CA LEU A 41 -5.98 -16.52 3.32
C LEU A 41 -7.25 -16.35 2.47
N PRO A 42 -8.43 -16.80 2.95
CA PRO A 42 -9.68 -16.54 2.24
C PRO A 42 -9.97 -15.04 2.16
N VAL A 43 -10.57 -14.62 1.05
CA VAL A 43 -11.06 -13.25 0.89
C VAL A 43 -12.16 -12.99 1.92
N ARG A 44 -12.00 -11.93 2.72
CA ARG A 44 -12.96 -11.54 3.75
C ARG A 44 -12.98 -10.04 3.96
N PHE A 45 -14.15 -9.55 4.36
CA PHE A 45 -14.33 -8.18 4.81
C PHE A 45 -14.18 -8.11 6.33
N LEU A 46 -13.33 -7.22 6.81
CA LEU A 46 -13.11 -6.95 8.23
C LEU A 46 -13.89 -5.69 8.60
N SER A 47 -15.03 -5.79 9.29
CA SER A 47 -15.90 -4.64 9.55
C SER A 47 -15.31 -3.62 10.53
N ASP A 48 -14.49 -4.06 11.49
CA ASP A 48 -14.20 -3.25 12.68
C ASP A 48 -12.85 -2.51 12.59
N VAL A 49 -12.14 -2.63 11.47
CA VAL A 49 -10.86 -1.97 11.24
C VAL A 49 -11.03 -0.54 10.75
N ASP A 50 -10.10 0.32 11.18
CA ASP A 50 -10.02 1.69 10.70
C ASP A 50 -9.45 1.73 9.28
N ASN A 51 -10.17 2.41 8.40
CA ASN A 51 -9.84 2.54 7.00
C ASN A 51 -9.70 4.01 6.64
N ALA A 52 -8.44 4.44 6.47
CA ALA A 52 -8.07 5.77 6.02
C ALA A 52 -7.77 5.81 4.51
N ALA A 53 -8.27 4.83 3.74
CA ALA A 53 -7.95 4.68 2.32
C ALA A 53 -8.46 5.83 1.47
N THR A 54 -9.33 6.72 1.94
CA THR A 54 -9.77 7.94 1.22
C THR A 54 -9.20 9.21 1.85
N CYS A 55 -8.38 9.07 2.89
CA CYS A 55 -7.76 10.19 3.58
C CYS A 55 -6.47 10.67 2.91
N ILE A 56 -6.09 11.91 3.25
CA ILE A 56 -4.80 12.52 2.90
C ILE A 56 -4.17 13.02 4.20
N PRO A 57 -3.48 12.13 4.96
CA PRO A 57 -2.82 12.55 6.20
C PRO A 57 -1.67 13.49 5.91
N ARG A 58 -1.59 14.56 6.71
CA ARG A 58 -0.40 15.40 6.84
C ARG A 58 0.21 15.09 8.20
N LEU A 59 1.42 14.57 8.19
CA LEU A 59 2.15 14.19 9.40
C LEU A 59 3.33 15.14 9.59
N ALA A 60 3.66 15.47 10.84
CA ALA A 60 4.88 16.23 11.12
C ALA A 60 6.16 15.44 10.76
N SER A 61 6.09 14.11 10.84
CA SER A 61 7.12 13.16 10.44
C SER A 61 6.50 11.76 10.31
N MET A 62 7.25 10.77 9.83
CA MET A 62 6.74 9.39 9.67
C MET A 62 6.11 8.78 10.94
N ARG A 63 6.55 9.20 12.13
CA ARG A 63 5.99 8.79 13.43
C ARG A 63 5.47 9.99 14.25
N GLY A 64 5.35 11.15 13.62
CA GLY A 64 4.92 12.40 14.26
C GLY A 64 3.39 12.51 14.36
N PRO A 65 2.89 13.55 15.06
CA PRO A 65 1.45 13.79 15.13
C PRO A 65 0.85 14.06 13.75
N VAL A 66 -0.43 13.71 13.62
CA VAL A 66 -1.27 14.12 12.49
C VAL A 66 -1.57 15.61 12.64
N LEU A 67 -1.25 16.39 11.62
CA LEU A 67 -1.39 17.84 11.59
C LEU A 67 -2.80 18.28 11.12
N ASN A 68 -3.57 17.37 10.53
CA ASN A 68 -4.91 17.60 9.98
C ASN A 68 -5.94 16.59 10.53
N LEU A 69 -5.97 16.45 11.86
CA LEU A 69 -6.86 15.50 12.56
C LEU A 69 -8.35 15.65 12.21
N PRO A 70 -8.94 16.86 12.15
CA PRO A 70 -10.35 17.02 11.80
C PRO A 70 -10.66 16.51 10.39
N GLU A 71 -9.78 16.76 9.42
CA GLU A 71 -9.92 16.26 8.06
C GLU A 71 -9.81 14.73 8.00
N ILE A 72 -8.94 14.13 8.83
CA ILE A 72 -8.86 12.69 8.98
C ILE A 72 -10.16 12.10 9.52
N GLN A 73 -10.76 12.71 10.55
CA GLN A 73 -12.03 12.23 11.11
C GLN A 73 -13.16 12.22 10.08
N GLY A 74 -13.19 13.19 9.16
CA GLY A 74 -14.22 13.28 8.11
C GLY A 74 -14.09 12.24 7.00
N CYS A 75 -12.89 11.71 6.74
CA CYS A 75 -12.66 10.68 5.70
C CYS A 75 -12.49 9.27 6.25
N LEU A 76 -12.23 9.14 7.56
CA LEU A 76 -12.03 7.85 8.19
C LEU A 76 -13.33 7.04 8.15
N ARG A 77 -13.24 5.81 7.68
CA ARG A 77 -14.36 4.86 7.65
C ARG A 77 -13.98 3.56 8.34
N LYS A 78 -14.99 2.73 8.60
CA LYS A 78 -14.82 1.36 9.04
C LYS A 78 -14.86 0.41 7.85
N GLY A 79 -14.16 -0.72 7.97
CA GLY A 79 -14.24 -1.79 6.99
C GLY A 79 -13.07 -1.85 6.02
N ALA A 80 -12.56 -3.04 5.74
CA ALA A 80 -11.58 -3.28 4.68
C ALA A 80 -11.59 -4.74 4.19
N THR A 81 -11.15 -4.96 2.95
CA THR A 81 -11.07 -6.29 2.34
C THR A 81 -9.64 -6.81 2.37
N VAL A 82 -9.46 -7.98 2.96
CA VAL A 82 -8.19 -8.72 2.94
C VAL A 82 -8.35 -10.04 2.20
N GLY A 83 -7.27 -10.58 1.65
CA GLY A 83 -7.31 -11.92 1.07
C GLY A 83 -6.12 -12.24 0.21
N TRP A 84 -5.85 -13.53 0.06
CA TRP A 84 -4.85 -14.02 -0.86
C TRP A 84 -5.25 -13.71 -2.31
N ASN A 85 -4.30 -13.24 -3.11
CA ASN A 85 -4.42 -13.17 -4.56
C ASN A 85 -3.24 -13.96 -5.18
N PRO A 86 -3.49 -15.14 -5.78
CA PRO A 86 -2.42 -16.01 -6.27
C PRO A 86 -1.60 -15.38 -7.39
N GLU A 87 -2.25 -14.67 -8.31
CA GLU A 87 -1.60 -14.00 -9.44
C GLU A 87 -0.65 -12.90 -8.96
N ALA A 88 -1.14 -12.03 -8.05
CA ALA A 88 -0.32 -10.98 -7.46
C ALA A 88 0.82 -11.55 -6.60
N THR A 89 0.58 -12.64 -5.87
CA THR A 89 1.61 -13.33 -5.08
C THR A 89 2.75 -13.83 -5.96
N GLU A 90 2.41 -14.53 -7.05
CA GLU A 90 3.41 -15.09 -7.96
C GLU A 90 4.21 -13.98 -8.66
N ALA A 91 3.52 -12.95 -9.15
CA ALA A 91 4.16 -11.79 -9.76
C ALA A 91 5.11 -11.09 -8.77
N ALA A 92 4.69 -10.90 -7.52
CA ALA A 92 5.53 -10.28 -6.49
C ALA A 92 6.77 -11.10 -6.19
N ARG A 93 6.65 -12.42 -6.05
CA ARG A 93 7.80 -13.31 -5.83
C ARG A 93 8.80 -13.23 -6.99
N LYS A 94 8.33 -13.28 -8.23
CA LYS A 94 9.20 -13.15 -9.42
C LYS A 94 9.96 -11.83 -9.41
N ASN A 95 9.27 -10.74 -9.11
CA ASN A 95 9.88 -9.41 -9.08
C ASN A 95 10.93 -9.25 -7.98
N VAL A 96 10.65 -9.75 -6.76
CA VAL A 96 11.62 -9.71 -5.66
C VAL A 96 12.88 -10.49 -6.03
N TRP A 97 12.75 -11.68 -6.60
CA TRP A 97 13.91 -12.46 -7.05
C TRP A 97 14.71 -11.76 -8.14
N ALA A 98 14.03 -11.14 -9.12
CA ALA A 98 14.69 -10.38 -10.17
C ALA A 98 15.47 -9.17 -9.60
N GLN A 99 14.87 -8.44 -8.66
CA GLN A 99 15.51 -7.29 -8.01
C GLN A 99 16.72 -7.71 -7.16
N LEU A 100 16.59 -8.78 -6.37
CA LEU A 100 17.71 -9.31 -5.60
C LEU A 100 18.87 -9.75 -6.52
N ALA A 101 18.56 -10.41 -7.64
CA ALA A 101 19.56 -10.82 -8.61
C ALA A 101 20.25 -9.64 -9.31
N GLU A 102 19.59 -8.48 -9.43
CA GLU A 102 20.19 -7.25 -9.94
C GLU A 102 21.06 -6.56 -8.89
N SER A 103 20.58 -6.45 -7.64
CA SER A 103 21.28 -5.74 -6.57
C SER A 103 22.49 -6.50 -5.98
N LEU A 104 22.60 -7.81 -6.20
CA LEU A 104 23.70 -8.64 -5.72
C LEU A 104 24.81 -8.87 -6.76
N LYS A 105 24.74 -8.19 -7.91
CA LYS A 105 25.82 -8.15 -8.90
C LYS A 105 26.81 -7.04 -8.58
#